data_AF-A0A809QJ15-F1
#
_entry.id   AF-A0A809QJ15-F1
#
_cell.length_a   1.000
_cell.length_b   1.000
_cell.length_c   1.000
_cell.angle_alpha   90.00
_cell.angle_beta   90.00
_cell.angle_gamma   90.00
#
_symmetry.space_group_name_H-M   'P 1'
#
loop_
_entity.id
_entity.type
_entity.pdbx_description
1 polymer ?
#
loop_
_entity_poly.entity_id
_entity_poly.type
_entity_poly.pdbx_seq_one_letter_code
_entity_poly.pdbx_strand_id
1 'polypeptide(L)'
;MSKAQWMQENLKPGEIYAGLILGKEGQPDHHLFLLEAKPATKLNWEAAKAWAASVGGELPTRSEQSLLFANAKEQFEPYYYWSGEQDAGYPSFAWMQYFNGGNQYDDRKSSEYRARAVRRSIIE
;
A
#
# COMPACT_ATOMS: atom_id res chain seq x y z
N MET A 1 -23.09 13.76 4.97
CA MET A 1 -21.83 14.52 5.02
C MET A 1 -21.30 14.66 3.60
N SER A 2 -20.77 15.82 3.19
CA SER A 2 -20.14 15.94 1.87
C SER A 2 -18.75 15.31 1.86
N LYS A 3 -18.24 14.90 0.69
CA LYS A 3 -16.87 14.41 0.56
C LYS A 3 -15.85 15.44 1.06
N ALA A 4 -16.07 16.72 0.78
CA ALA A 4 -15.15 17.79 1.19
C ALA A 4 -15.04 17.90 2.73
N GLN A 5 -16.18 17.87 3.42
CA GLN A 5 -16.20 17.89 4.89
C GLN A 5 -15.54 16.64 5.47
N TRP A 6 -15.87 15.46 4.94
CA TRP A 6 -15.26 14.21 5.39
C TRP A 6 -13.73 14.23 5.21
N MET A 7 -13.24 14.74 4.07
CA MET A 7 -11.81 14.89 3.81
C MET A 7 -11.13 15.85 4.80
N GLN A 8 -11.76 16.96 5.17
CA GLN A 8 -11.22 17.90 6.15
C GLN A 8 -11.06 17.26 7.55
N GLU A 9 -11.93 16.33 7.90
CA GLU A 9 -11.93 15.66 9.21
C GLU A 9 -10.96 14.45 9.25
N ASN A 10 -10.75 13.77 8.12
CA ASN A 10 -10.10 12.45 8.09
C ASN A 10 -8.73 12.38 7.40
N LEU A 11 -8.38 13.37 6.56
CA LEU A 11 -7.08 13.43 5.91
C LEU A 11 -6.05 14.05 6.85
N LYS A 12 -4.96 13.32 7.16
CA LYS A 12 -3.88 13.85 8.00
C LYS A 12 -2.82 14.55 7.14
N PRO A 13 -2.02 15.47 7.71
CA PRO A 13 -0.89 16.05 7.01
C PRO A 13 0.08 14.97 6.49
N GLY A 14 0.54 15.11 5.25
CA GLY A 14 1.46 14.15 4.61
C GLY A 14 0.79 12.87 4.09
N GLU A 15 -0.54 12.89 3.92
CA GLU A 15 -1.30 11.78 3.37
C GLU A 15 -1.96 12.14 2.03
N ILE A 16 -2.13 11.14 1.19
CA ILE A 16 -2.82 11.24 -0.09
C ILE A 16 -3.97 10.24 -0.08
N TYR A 17 -5.20 10.71 -0.23
CA TYR A 17 -6.35 9.83 -0.29
C TYR A 17 -6.40 9.08 -1.63
N ALA A 18 -6.37 7.75 -1.57
CA ALA A 18 -6.35 6.89 -2.74
C ALA A 18 -7.74 6.39 -3.15
N GLY A 19 -8.68 6.24 -2.21
CA GLY A 19 -10.03 5.79 -2.51
C GLY A 19 -10.60 4.81 -1.48
N LEU A 20 -11.69 4.14 -1.89
CA LEU A 20 -12.40 3.13 -1.12
C LEU A 20 -11.97 1.73 -1.59
N ILE A 21 -11.75 0.82 -0.65
CA ILE A 21 -11.59 -0.61 -0.89
C ILE A 21 -12.78 -1.32 -0.24
N LEU A 22 -13.39 -2.24 -1.00
CA LEU A 22 -14.42 -3.11 -0.45
C LEU A 22 -13.79 -4.20 0.40
N GLY A 23 -14.35 -4.43 1.58
CA GLY A 23 -14.01 -5.55 2.41
C GLY A 23 -14.37 -6.87 1.74
N LYS A 24 -13.72 -7.95 2.16
CA LYS A 24 -13.99 -9.32 1.69
C LYS A 24 -14.25 -10.22 2.88
N GLU A 25 -15.02 -11.28 2.68
CA GLU A 25 -15.24 -12.32 3.71
C GLU A 25 -15.76 -11.76 5.04
N GLY A 26 -16.67 -10.78 4.97
CA GLY A 26 -17.27 -10.13 6.14
C GLY A 26 -16.38 -9.07 6.81
N GLN A 27 -15.19 -8.79 6.27
CA GLN A 27 -14.40 -7.63 6.68
C GLN A 27 -15.09 -6.34 6.23
N PRO A 28 -14.94 -5.24 7.00
CA PRO A 28 -15.50 -3.95 6.65
C PRO A 28 -14.80 -3.34 5.44
N ASP A 29 -15.49 -2.42 4.77
CA ASP A 29 -14.88 -1.54 3.78
C ASP A 29 -13.93 -0.56 4.46
N HIS A 30 -12.99 0.00 3.70
CA HIS A 30 -12.07 1.01 4.24
C HIS A 30 -11.64 2.05 3.22
N HIS A 31 -11.41 3.25 3.73
CA HIS A 31 -10.72 4.31 3.03
C HIS A 31 -9.21 4.09 3.11
N LEU A 32 -8.54 4.21 1.96
CA LEU A 32 -7.10 4.04 1.83
C LEU A 32 -6.40 5.40 1.69
N PHE A 33 -5.37 5.60 2.51
CA PHE A 33 -4.50 6.77 2.47
C PHE A 33 -3.06 6.33 2.23
N LEU A 34 -2.39 6.92 1.25
CA LEU A 34 -0.97 6.73 0.98
C LEU A 34 -0.16 7.72 1.82
N LEU A 35 0.82 7.23 2.57
CA LEU A 35 1.76 8.08 3.30
C LEU A 35 2.85 8.62 2.35
N GLU A 36 3.22 9.89 2.53
CA GLU A 36 4.29 10.54 1.76
C GLU A 36 5.68 9.98 2.08
N ALA A 37 5.87 9.41 3.27
CA ALA A 37 7.13 8.82 3.70
C ALA A 37 7.62 7.76 2.70
N LYS A 38 8.93 7.79 2.42
CA LYS A 38 9.62 6.83 1.54
C LYS A 38 10.90 6.35 2.24
N PRO A 39 11.23 5.05 2.19
CA PRO A 39 12.52 4.59 2.70
C PRO A 39 13.65 5.15 1.81
N ALA A 40 14.81 5.41 2.41
CA ALA A 40 15.96 5.94 1.67
C ALA A 40 16.53 4.92 0.65
N THR A 41 16.38 3.62 0.95
CA THR A 41 16.86 2.53 0.12
C THR A 41 15.74 1.55 -0.21
N LYS A 42 16.02 0.63 -1.14
CA LYS A 42 15.22 -0.58 -1.28
C LYS A 42 15.41 -1.45 -0.03
N LEU A 43 14.40 -2.26 0.26
CA LEU A 43 14.33 -3.07 1.48
C LEU A 43 13.91 -4.48 1.11
N ASN A 44 14.42 -5.46 1.84
CA ASN A 44 13.82 -6.78 1.87
C ASN A 44 12.42 -6.72 2.50
N TRP A 45 11.62 -7.77 2.34
CA TRP A 45 10.20 -7.72 2.67
C TRP A 45 9.94 -7.47 4.17
N GLU A 46 10.68 -8.13 5.05
CA GLU A 46 10.55 -7.93 6.50
C GLU A 46 10.98 -6.52 6.92
N ALA A 47 12.08 -6.00 6.36
CA ALA A 47 12.52 -4.63 6.60
C ALA A 47 11.52 -3.60 6.04
N ALA A 48 10.87 -3.89 4.92
CA ALA A 48 9.82 -3.05 4.35
C ALA A 48 8.58 -2.98 5.25
N LYS A 49 8.15 -4.11 5.84
CA LYS A 49 7.06 -4.15 6.81
C LYS A 49 7.42 -3.37 8.08
N ALA A 50 8.61 -3.59 8.63
CA ALA A 50 9.10 -2.87 9.80
C ALA A 50 9.19 -1.36 9.54
N TRP A 51 9.70 -0.96 8.37
CA TRP A 51 9.74 0.44 7.96
C TRP A 51 8.34 1.04 7.86
N ALA A 52 7.38 0.36 7.23
CA ALA A 52 6.01 0.86 7.10
C ALA A 52 5.37 1.09 8.48
N ALA A 53 5.55 0.14 9.41
CA ALA A 53 5.10 0.28 10.79
C ALA A 53 5.77 1.48 11.50
N SER A 54 7.07 1.69 11.28
CA SER A 54 7.82 2.81 11.89
C SER A 54 7.32 4.19 11.48
N VAL A 55 6.67 4.30 10.30
CA VAL A 55 6.05 5.55 9.81
C VAL A 55 4.54 5.61 10.08
N GLY A 56 4.02 4.70 10.92
CA GLY A 56 2.61 4.68 11.33
C GLY A 56 1.65 4.09 10.30
N GLY A 57 2.14 3.28 9.38
CA GLY A 57 1.31 2.60 8.37
C GLY A 57 1.69 1.13 8.19
N GLU A 58 1.21 0.56 7.10
CA GLU A 58 1.49 -0.81 6.70
C GLU A 58 1.83 -0.87 5.22
N LEU A 59 2.45 -1.96 4.76
CA LEU A 59 2.54 -2.17 3.32
C LEU A 59 1.13 -2.35 2.71
N PRO A 60 0.88 -1.82 1.50
CA PRO A 60 -0.40 -2.01 0.83
C PRO A 60 -0.60 -3.48 0.48
N THR A 61 -1.83 -3.96 0.55
CA THR A 61 -2.25 -5.25 -0.01
C THR A 61 -2.20 -5.21 -1.54
N ARG A 62 -2.37 -6.35 -2.21
CA ARG A 62 -2.42 -6.42 -3.68
C ARG A 62 -3.59 -5.62 -4.24
N SER A 63 -4.76 -5.67 -3.61
CA SER A 63 -5.92 -4.90 -4.03
C SER A 63 -5.71 -3.39 -3.86
N GLU A 64 -5.07 -3.00 -2.76
CA GLU A 64 -4.70 -1.61 -2.48
C GLU A 64 -3.66 -1.09 -3.46
N GLN A 65 -2.68 -1.91 -3.85
CA GLN A 65 -1.72 -1.54 -4.89
C GLN A 65 -2.42 -1.27 -6.23
N SER A 66 -3.41 -2.08 -6.62
CA SER A 66 -4.19 -1.82 -7.84
C SER A 66 -4.94 -0.49 -7.75
N LEU A 67 -5.55 -0.17 -6.60
CA LEU A 67 -6.21 1.13 -6.37
C LEU A 67 -5.21 2.30 -6.43
N LEU A 68 -4.04 2.15 -5.81
CA LEU A 68 -2.97 3.15 -5.85
C LEU A 68 -2.47 3.39 -7.28
N PHE A 69 -2.37 2.34 -8.09
CA PHE A 69 -2.03 2.49 -9.51
C PHE A 69 -3.13 3.17 -10.32
N ALA A 70 -4.40 2.95 -9.97
CA ALA A 70 -5.50 3.63 -10.64
C ALA A 70 -5.59 5.12 -10.30
N ASN A 71 -5.40 5.46 -9.01
CA ASN A 71 -5.80 6.78 -8.48
C ASN A 71 -4.64 7.66 -7.99
N ALA A 72 -3.43 7.10 -7.83
CA ALA A 72 -2.27 7.80 -7.28
C ALA A 72 -0.96 7.40 -7.98
N LYS A 73 -1.01 6.97 -9.25
CA LYS A 73 0.16 6.46 -9.99
C LYS A 73 1.31 7.46 -10.03
N GLU A 74 0.99 8.73 -10.15
CA GLU A 74 1.94 9.85 -10.19
C GLU A 74 2.80 9.98 -8.92
N GLN A 75 2.40 9.32 -7.83
CA GLN A 75 3.17 9.27 -6.59
C GLN A 75 4.28 8.20 -6.61
N PHE A 76 4.35 7.39 -7.67
CA PHE A 76 5.24 6.23 -7.78
C PHE A 76 6.20 6.37 -8.96
N GLU A 77 7.46 6.04 -8.69
CA GLU A 77 8.44 5.77 -9.73
C GLU A 77 8.08 4.47 -10.50
N PRO A 78 8.49 4.32 -11.79
CA PRO A 78 8.12 3.18 -12.65
C PRO A 78 8.90 1.90 -12.32
N TYR A 79 8.81 1.44 -11.07
CA TYR A 79 9.50 0.27 -10.51
C TYR A 79 8.56 -0.62 -9.69
N TYR A 80 9.11 -1.73 -9.19
CA TYR A 80 8.43 -2.68 -8.32
C TYR A 80 8.38 -2.20 -6.86
N TYR A 81 7.21 -2.36 -6.24
CA TYR A 81 6.96 -2.06 -4.84
C TYR A 81 6.37 -3.28 -4.13
N TRP A 82 6.88 -3.58 -2.94
CA TRP A 82 6.37 -4.66 -2.10
C TRP A 82 4.89 -4.48 -1.73
N SER A 83 4.14 -5.59 -1.79
CA SER A 83 2.85 -5.77 -1.12
C SER A 83 3.07 -6.26 0.31
N GLY A 84 2.11 -6.02 1.20
CA GLY A 84 2.06 -6.63 2.53
C GLY A 84 1.65 -8.12 2.52
N GLU A 85 1.30 -8.67 1.36
CA GLU A 85 0.85 -10.05 1.22
C GLU A 85 2.00 -11.02 0.90
N GLN A 86 2.12 -12.07 1.72
CA GLN A 86 2.94 -13.23 1.43
C GLN A 86 2.30 -14.08 0.32
N ASP A 87 3.11 -14.74 -0.50
CA ASP A 87 2.59 -15.76 -1.42
C ASP A 87 2.14 -17.02 -0.68
N ALA A 88 0.90 -17.46 -0.94
CA ALA A 88 0.31 -18.61 -0.25
C ALA A 88 0.90 -19.95 -0.71
N GLY A 89 1.36 -20.06 -1.96
CA GLY A 89 2.02 -21.25 -2.50
C GLY A 89 3.51 -21.31 -2.16
N TYR A 90 4.13 -20.15 -1.91
CA TYR A 90 5.56 -20.03 -1.64
C TYR A 90 5.84 -19.18 -0.40
N PRO A 91 5.96 -19.77 0.81
CA PRO A 91 6.15 -19.02 2.06
C PRO A 91 7.39 -18.12 2.11
N SER A 92 8.39 -18.40 1.27
CA SER A 92 9.60 -17.57 1.12
C SER A 92 9.42 -16.39 0.18
N PHE A 93 8.23 -16.19 -0.40
CA PHE A 93 7.91 -15.18 -1.40
C PHE A 93 6.85 -14.20 -0.89
N ALA A 94 6.84 -13.02 -1.48
CA ALA A 94 5.81 -12.02 -1.25
C ALA A 94 5.44 -11.34 -2.56
N TRP A 95 4.22 -10.80 -2.62
CA TRP A 95 3.72 -10.12 -3.80
C TRP A 95 4.31 -8.71 -3.93
N MET A 96 4.32 -8.20 -5.16
CA MET A 96 4.72 -6.84 -5.52
C MET A 96 3.99 -6.39 -6.78
N GLN A 97 3.93 -5.08 -6.99
CA GLN A 97 3.36 -4.47 -8.19
C GLN A 97 4.36 -3.59 -8.92
N TYR A 98 4.38 -3.68 -10.25
CA TYR A 98 5.14 -2.81 -11.13
C TYR A 98 4.37 -1.55 -11.49
N PHE A 99 4.82 -0.38 -11.03
CA PHE A 99 4.06 0.88 -11.20
C PHE A 99 4.21 1.56 -12.58
N ASN A 100 5.02 1.03 -13.48
CA ASN A 100 5.00 1.49 -14.88
C ASN A 100 3.77 0.95 -15.63
N GLY A 101 3.51 -0.37 -15.49
CA GLY A 101 2.53 -1.11 -16.28
C GLY A 101 1.41 -1.81 -15.50
N GLY A 102 1.42 -1.80 -14.17
CA GLY A 102 0.35 -2.34 -13.31
C GLY A 102 0.40 -3.85 -13.03
N ASN A 103 1.31 -4.59 -13.67
CA ASN A 103 1.43 -6.04 -13.46
C ASN A 103 1.86 -6.37 -12.02
N GLN A 104 1.32 -7.47 -11.48
CA GLN A 104 1.69 -8.01 -10.18
C GLN A 104 2.43 -9.35 -10.33
N TYR A 105 3.46 -9.54 -9.51
CA TYR A 105 4.28 -10.74 -9.44
C TYR A 105 4.68 -11.01 -7.98
N ASP A 106 5.21 -12.17 -7.71
CA ASP A 106 5.88 -12.50 -6.46
C ASP A 106 7.39 -12.66 -6.67
N ASP A 107 8.17 -12.43 -5.61
CA ASP A 107 9.59 -12.79 -5.55
C ASP A 107 10.00 -13.10 -4.12
N ARG A 108 11.20 -13.66 -3.94
CA ARG A 108 11.78 -14.00 -2.65
C ARG A 108 11.77 -12.80 -1.71
N LYS A 109 11.32 -13.02 -0.48
CA LYS A 109 11.31 -12.03 0.61
C LYS A 109 12.69 -11.45 0.93
N SER A 110 13.76 -12.16 0.56
CA SER A 110 15.15 -11.71 0.71
C SER A 110 15.62 -10.73 -0.37
N SER A 111 14.90 -10.62 -1.50
CA SER A 111 15.17 -9.62 -2.54
C SER A 111 14.84 -8.22 -2.05
N GLU A 112 15.42 -7.18 -2.67
CA GLU A 112 15.21 -5.79 -2.25
C GLU A 112 14.39 -5.00 -3.26
N TYR A 113 13.25 -4.46 -2.81
CA TYR A 113 12.36 -3.63 -3.62
C TYR A 113 11.97 -2.35 -2.89
N ARG A 114 11.26 -1.47 -3.60
CA ARG A 114 10.75 -0.24 -2.98
C ARG A 114 9.56 -0.57 -2.07
N ALA A 115 9.30 0.31 -1.12
CA ALA A 115 8.15 0.21 -0.23
C ALA A 115 7.40 1.53 -0.16
N ARG A 116 6.09 1.44 0.06
CA ARG A 116 5.23 2.56 0.45
C ARG A 116 4.35 2.10 1.60
N ALA A 117 4.00 3.03 2.47
CA ALA A 117 3.15 2.77 3.61
C ALA A 117 1.76 3.37 3.37
N VAL A 118 0.74 2.66 3.83
CA VAL A 118 -0.66 3.10 3.78
C VAL A 118 -1.29 3.10 5.16
N ARG A 119 -2.29 3.96 5.35
CA ARG A 119 -3.22 3.93 6.47
C ARG A 119 -4.60 3.54 5.98
N ARG A 120 -5.28 2.71 6.76
CA ARG A 120 -6.67 2.27 6.53
C ARG A 120 -7.58 2.97 7.53
N SER A 121 -8.66 3.57 7.06
CA SER A 121 -9.74 4.08 7.92
C SER A 121 -10.97 3.22 7.67
N ILE A 122 -11.29 2.37 8.63
CA ILE A 122 -12.39 1.42 8.55
C ILE A 122 -13.72 2.16 8.48
N ILE A 123 -14.64 1.61 7.69
CA ILE A 123 -16.02 2.07 7.58
C ILE A 123 -16.89 1.07 8.35
N GLU A 124 -17.61 1.57 9.35
CA GLU A 124 -18.56 0.81 10.16
C GLU A 124 -19.94 0.72 9.51
#